data_AF-A0A951K8A1-F1
#
_entry.id   AF-A0A951K8A1-F1
#
_cell.length_a   1.000
_cell.length_b   1.000
_cell.length_c   1.000
_cell.angle_alpha   90.00
_cell.angle_beta   90.00
_cell.angle_gamma   90.00
#
_symmetry.space_group_name_H-M   'P 1'
#
loop_
_entity.id
_entity.type
_entity.pdbx_description
1 polymer ?
#
loop_
_entity_poly.entity_id
_entity_poly.type
_entity_poly.pdbx_seq_one_letter_code
_entity_poly.pdbx_strand_id
1 'polypeptide(L)'
;MRDAMCDVLRFWLRRGVDGFRVDVAHRVVKDAQLRDNPANPSFVEGMPEDRRVTERYSRNWHEVHDVHRLLRHTIEDFDDPPRLLAGEVNLDPPELVAYYGGDDQLHLSLNFHTIVDLPWRARELAGLVAEIERLAPPHAWPSWILSNHDKSRFPTRIGRPFARQANRLQHASSVTGPAGSSRSRRSLRWCFGWLSEVVLDGLRNGHSVSVAVSGGPCRRPAGAGSACPRSAARARRGPPRAGTP
;
A
#
# COMPACT_ATOMS: atom_id res chain seq x y z
N MET A 1 -7.66 22.07 14.34
CA MET A 1 -6.69 21.24 13.59
C MET A 1 -7.36 20.02 12.96
N ARG A 2 -8.00 19.14 13.75
CA ARG A 2 -8.73 17.97 13.21
C ARG A 2 -9.74 18.36 12.12
N ASP A 3 -10.60 19.34 12.40
CA ASP A 3 -11.60 19.81 11.42
C ASP A 3 -10.96 20.36 10.14
N ALA A 4 -9.88 21.13 10.27
CA ALA A 4 -9.14 21.64 9.12
C ALA A 4 -8.57 20.51 8.25
N MET A 5 -8.08 19.42 8.84
CA MET A 5 -7.63 18.25 8.09
C MET A 5 -8.80 17.51 7.41
N CYS A 6 -9.94 17.38 8.08
CA CYS A 6 -11.15 16.84 7.47
C CYS A 6 -11.59 17.70 6.26
N ASP A 7 -11.51 19.03 6.37
CA ASP A 7 -11.84 19.93 5.26
C ASP A 7 -10.88 19.80 4.08
N VAL A 8 -9.59 19.53 4.33
CA VAL A 8 -8.63 19.16 3.28
C VAL A 8 -9.06 17.88 2.57
N LEU A 9 -9.49 16.84 3.31
CA LEU A 9 -10.00 15.62 2.67
C LEU A 9 -11.24 15.91 1.82
N ARG A 10 -12.22 16.62 2.37
CA ARG A 10 -13.46 17.00 1.66
C ARG A 10 -13.17 17.82 0.41
N PHE A 11 -12.20 18.73 0.46
CA PHE A 11 -11.79 19.55 -0.68
C PHE A 11 -11.34 18.70 -1.87
N TRP A 12 -10.56 17.64 -1.61
CA TRP A 12 -10.09 16.73 -2.65
C TRP A 12 -11.15 15.73 -3.08
N LEU A 13 -11.98 15.22 -2.16
CA LEU A 13 -13.09 14.33 -2.50
C LEU A 13 -14.11 15.01 -3.41
N ARG A 14 -14.42 16.29 -3.18
CA ARG A 14 -15.26 17.10 -4.11
C ARG A 14 -14.65 17.26 -5.50
N ARG A 15 -13.35 17.01 -5.67
CA ARG A 15 -12.65 17.02 -6.96
C ARG A 15 -12.56 15.64 -7.61
N GLY A 16 -13.12 14.61 -6.96
CA GLY A 16 -13.23 13.28 -7.52
C GLY A 16 -12.02 12.38 -7.27
N VAL A 17 -11.19 12.65 -6.26
CA VAL A 17 -10.18 11.65 -5.84
C VAL A 17 -10.90 10.43 -5.26
N ASP A 18 -10.46 9.22 -5.61
CA ASP A 18 -11.13 8.00 -5.12
C ASP A 18 -10.71 7.56 -3.71
N GLY A 19 -9.94 8.37 -2.99
CA GLY A 19 -9.45 8.02 -1.66
C GLY A 19 -8.09 8.62 -1.30
N PHE A 20 -7.56 8.16 -0.15
CA PHE A 20 -6.32 8.67 0.43
C PHE A 20 -5.42 7.55 0.93
N ARG A 21 -4.12 7.84 0.89
CA ARG A 21 -3.07 7.08 1.57
C ARG A 21 -2.47 7.97 2.67
N VAL A 22 -2.65 7.59 3.93
CA VAL A 22 -2.14 8.30 5.10
C VAL A 22 -0.68 7.90 5.32
N ASP A 23 0.22 8.85 5.12
CA ASP A 23 1.66 8.69 5.37
C ASP A 23 1.93 8.56 6.87
N VAL A 24 2.81 7.62 7.24
CA VAL A 24 3.21 7.36 8.63
C VAL A 24 2.04 7.36 9.62
N ALA A 25 0.96 6.65 9.26
CA ALA A 25 -0.32 6.61 9.97
C ALA A 25 -0.17 6.39 11.48
N HIS A 26 0.78 5.55 11.87
CA HIS A 26 1.07 5.19 13.25
C HIS A 26 1.82 6.23 14.08
N ARG A 27 2.15 7.41 13.54
CA ARG A 27 2.89 8.46 14.28
C ARG A 27 2.16 9.80 14.34
N VAL A 28 0.89 9.85 13.96
CA VAL A 28 0.14 11.11 13.89
C VAL A 28 -0.05 11.72 15.28
N VAL A 29 -0.30 10.89 16.29
CA VAL A 29 -0.57 11.31 17.67
C VAL A 29 0.61 11.04 18.59
N LYS A 30 0.86 11.99 19.50
CA LYS A 30 1.89 11.91 20.55
C LYS A 30 1.18 12.05 21.89
N ASP A 31 1.83 11.55 22.93
CA ASP A 31 1.41 11.74 24.31
C ASP A 31 1.21 13.23 24.64
N ALA A 32 0.05 13.57 25.21
CA ALA A 32 -0.32 14.93 25.53
C ALA A 32 0.58 15.55 26.61
N GLN A 33 1.19 14.73 27.46
CA GLN A 33 2.15 15.18 28.48
C GLN A 33 3.54 15.44 27.91
N LEU A 34 3.79 15.11 26.63
CA LEU A 34 5.08 15.25 25.96
C LEU A 34 6.23 14.62 26.77
N ARG A 35 5.97 13.46 27.38
CA ARG A 35 6.99 12.74 28.15
C ARG A 35 8.13 12.30 27.24
N ASP A 36 9.35 12.34 27.79
CA ASP A 36 10.52 11.84 27.09
C ASP A 36 10.40 10.34 26.82
N ASN A 37 10.75 9.94 25.61
CA ASN A 37 10.88 8.55 25.26
C ASN A 37 12.05 7.92 26.03
N PRO A 38 11.87 6.71 26.60
CA PRO A 38 12.95 6.02 27.30
C PRO A 38 14.09 5.67 26.34
N ALA A 39 15.31 5.60 26.87
CA ALA A 39 16.46 5.11 26.12
C ALA A 39 16.21 3.68 25.61
N ASN A 40 16.68 3.38 24.41
CA ASN A 40 16.61 2.04 23.84
C ASN A 40 17.74 1.18 24.42
N PRO A 41 17.45 0.11 25.20
CA PRO A 41 18.48 -0.73 25.80
C PRO A 41 19.29 -1.54 24.77
N SER A 42 18.77 -1.68 23.56
CA SER A 42 19.43 -2.40 22.45
C SER A 42 20.23 -1.47 21.52
N PHE A 43 20.33 -0.18 21.85
CA PHE A 43 21.12 0.77 21.05
C PHE A 43 22.61 0.48 21.20
N VAL A 44 23.32 0.45 20.07
CA VAL A 44 24.78 0.37 20.03
C VAL A 44 25.32 1.48 19.13
N GLU A 45 26.52 1.95 19.44
CA GLU A 45 27.20 2.99 18.69
C GLU A 45 27.31 2.62 17.20
N GLY A 46 27.01 3.57 16.32
CA GLY A 46 26.93 3.34 14.87
C GLY A 46 25.55 2.91 14.35
N MET A 47 24.57 2.65 15.21
CA MET A 47 23.17 2.62 14.79
C MET A 47 22.67 4.04 14.45
N PRO A 48 21.66 4.16 13.56
CA PRO A 48 20.98 5.43 13.34
C PRO A 48 20.49 6.08 14.65
N GLU A 49 20.66 7.40 14.75
CA GLU A 49 20.34 8.18 15.96
C GLU A 49 18.87 8.06 16.37
N ASP A 50 17.96 7.89 15.41
CA ASP A 50 16.53 7.68 15.65
C ASP A 50 16.22 6.36 16.40
N ARG A 51 17.20 5.45 16.51
CA ARG A 51 17.11 4.21 17.31
C ARG A 51 17.60 4.36 18.74
N ARG A 52 18.08 5.54 19.14
CA ARG A 52 18.62 5.79 20.49
C ARG A 52 17.56 5.71 21.58
N VAL A 53 16.30 5.94 21.23
CA VAL A 53 15.15 5.87 22.13
C VAL A 53 14.12 4.86 21.65
N THR A 54 13.38 4.29 22.59
CA THR A 54 12.18 3.51 22.29
C THR A 54 11.00 4.47 22.23
N GLU A 55 10.33 4.55 21.10
CA GLU A 55 9.28 5.55 20.80
C GLU A 55 7.94 5.31 21.51
N ARG A 56 7.96 5.14 22.83
CA ARG A 56 6.81 4.79 23.65
C ARG A 56 5.69 5.84 23.65
N TYR A 57 6.05 7.11 23.60
CA TYR A 57 5.13 8.24 23.73
C TYR A 57 4.91 8.99 22.41
N SER A 58 5.64 8.62 21.35
CA SER A 58 5.61 9.30 20.05
C SER A 58 5.20 8.41 18.87
N ARG A 59 5.04 7.10 19.08
CA ARG A 59 4.66 6.12 18.08
C ARG A 59 3.52 5.25 18.63
N ASN A 60 2.54 4.98 17.77
CA ASN A 60 1.37 4.15 18.04
C ASN A 60 0.63 4.52 19.35
N TRP A 61 0.56 5.82 19.65
CA TRP A 61 -0.11 6.30 20.85
C TRP A 61 -1.62 6.04 20.75
N HIS A 62 -2.27 5.57 21.82
CA HIS A 62 -3.61 4.97 21.76
C HIS A 62 -4.70 5.80 21.05
N GLU A 63 -4.74 7.13 21.22
CA GLU A 63 -5.70 8.03 20.54
C GLU A 63 -5.43 8.18 19.03
N VAL A 64 -4.38 7.57 18.49
CA VAL A 64 -4.13 7.47 17.05
C VAL A 64 -5.29 6.78 16.34
N HIS A 65 -5.92 5.77 16.97
CA HIS A 65 -7.06 5.07 16.40
C HIS A 65 -8.29 5.98 16.25
N ASP A 66 -8.48 6.94 17.16
CA ASP A 66 -9.58 7.93 17.06
C ASP A 66 -9.40 8.84 15.86
N VAL A 67 -8.15 9.19 15.51
CA VAL A 67 -7.86 9.94 14.31
C VAL A 67 -8.25 9.13 13.07
N HIS A 68 -7.91 7.84 13.02
CA HIS A 68 -8.23 7.00 11.87
C HIS A 68 -9.74 6.79 11.69
N ARG A 69 -10.49 6.65 12.80
CA ARG A 69 -11.97 6.63 12.75
C ARG A 69 -12.55 7.93 12.21
N LEU A 70 -12.01 9.07 12.66
CA LEU A 70 -12.42 10.37 12.14
C LEU A 70 -12.16 10.49 10.63
N LEU A 71 -10.99 10.05 10.15
CA LEU A 71 -10.68 10.07 8.71
C LEU A 71 -11.60 9.11 7.94
N ARG A 72 -11.85 7.90 8.45
CA ARG A 72 -12.77 6.92 7.84
C ARG A 72 -14.16 7.50 7.68
N HIS A 73 -14.74 8.02 8.76
CA HIS A 73 -16.06 8.64 8.72
C HIS A 73 -16.12 9.83 7.73
N THR A 74 -15.07 10.66 7.70
CA THR A 74 -15.01 11.82 6.78
C THR A 74 -15.04 11.42 5.31
N ILE A 75 -14.40 10.30 4.93
CA ILE A 75 -14.41 9.84 3.54
C ILE A 75 -15.69 9.10 3.17
N GLU A 76 -16.36 8.47 4.13
CA GLU A 76 -17.64 7.76 3.95
C GLU A 76 -18.80 8.73 3.67
N ASP A 77 -18.66 10.01 4.03
CA ASP A 77 -19.57 11.08 3.56
C ASP A 77 -19.61 11.18 2.01
N PHE A 78 -18.65 10.58 1.31
CA PHE A 78 -18.47 10.62 -0.15
C PHE A 78 -18.53 9.24 -0.82
N ASP A 79 -19.20 8.26 -0.20
CA ASP A 79 -19.15 6.83 -0.56
C ASP A 79 -19.91 6.42 -1.85
N ASP A 80 -20.29 7.38 -2.69
CA ASP A 80 -20.84 7.13 -4.03
C ASP A 80 -20.02 7.84 -5.13
N PRO A 81 -19.13 7.12 -5.85
CA PRO A 81 -18.68 5.74 -5.59
C PRO A 81 -17.81 5.61 -4.32
N PRO A 82 -17.60 4.39 -3.81
CA PRO A 82 -16.86 4.17 -2.57
C PRO A 82 -15.43 4.72 -2.58
N ARG A 83 -14.97 5.19 -1.40
CA ARG A 83 -13.64 5.80 -1.24
C ARG A 83 -12.69 4.91 -0.45
N LEU A 84 -11.45 4.84 -0.90
CA LEU A 84 -10.42 4.04 -0.24
C LEU A 84 -9.65 4.86 0.81
N LEU A 85 -9.44 4.27 1.99
CA LEU A 85 -8.51 4.81 2.98
C LEU A 85 -7.45 3.77 3.30
N ALA A 86 -6.24 4.03 2.83
CA ALA A 86 -5.06 3.23 3.15
C ALA A 86 -4.17 3.99 4.12
N GLY A 87 -3.45 3.29 5.00
CA GLY A 87 -2.50 3.94 5.91
C GLY A 87 -1.19 3.18 5.98
N GLU A 88 -0.07 3.90 6.00
CA GLU A 88 1.25 3.32 6.25
C GLU A 88 1.43 2.97 7.73
N VAL A 89 1.38 1.67 8.00
CA VAL A 89 1.49 1.14 9.35
C VAL A 89 2.72 0.23 9.41
N ASN A 90 3.82 0.79 9.88
CA ASN A 90 5.07 0.06 10.10
C ASN A 90 5.13 -0.36 11.57
N LEU A 91 4.30 -1.34 11.96
CA LEU A 91 4.18 -1.88 13.31
C LEU A 91 4.13 -3.41 13.25
N ASP A 92 4.32 -4.08 14.40
CA ASP A 92 4.26 -5.54 14.47
C ASP A 92 2.86 -6.08 14.12
N PRO A 93 2.73 -7.34 13.66
CA PRO A 93 1.47 -7.87 13.13
C PRO A 93 0.23 -7.64 14.01
N PRO A 94 0.26 -7.81 15.34
CA PRO A 94 -0.91 -7.54 16.19
C PRO A 94 -1.35 -6.07 16.16
N GLU A 95 -0.39 -5.14 16.18
CA GLU A 95 -0.67 -3.71 16.12
C GLU A 95 -1.11 -3.31 14.70
N LEU A 96 -0.47 -3.87 13.67
CA LEU A 96 -0.81 -3.65 12.27
C LEU A 96 -2.29 -3.94 11.97
N VAL A 97 -2.81 -5.07 12.47
CA VAL A 97 -4.21 -5.45 12.22
C VAL A 97 -5.20 -4.66 13.08
N ALA A 98 -4.75 -4.05 14.18
CA ALA A 98 -5.62 -3.20 15.01
C ALA A 98 -6.10 -1.95 14.26
N TYR A 99 -5.39 -1.52 13.22
CA TYR A 99 -5.77 -0.38 12.38
C TYR A 99 -6.95 -0.63 11.44
N TYR A 100 -7.45 -1.88 11.34
CA TYR A 100 -8.75 -2.13 10.69
C TYR A 100 -9.92 -1.76 11.62
N GLY A 101 -9.69 -1.75 12.93
CA GLY A 101 -10.72 -1.46 13.92
C GLY A 101 -11.88 -2.44 13.89
N GLY A 102 -13.08 -1.94 14.17
CA GLY A 102 -14.35 -2.67 14.04
C GLY A 102 -14.96 -2.54 12.64
N ASP A 103 -14.11 -2.47 11.60
CA ASP A 103 -14.45 -1.97 10.26
C ASP A 103 -14.73 -0.45 10.21
N ASP A 104 -14.11 0.30 11.13
CA ASP A 104 -14.35 1.74 11.33
C ASP A 104 -13.08 2.58 11.19
N GLN A 105 -11.96 1.99 10.78
CA GLN A 105 -10.66 2.68 10.61
C GLN A 105 -10.15 2.53 9.17
N LEU A 106 -8.93 2.03 8.97
CA LEU A 106 -8.35 1.89 7.63
C LEU A 106 -9.06 0.77 6.84
N HIS A 107 -9.35 1.04 5.57
CA HIS A 107 -9.73 -0.01 4.62
C HIS A 107 -8.54 -0.93 4.32
N LEU A 108 -7.33 -0.36 4.24
CA LEU A 108 -6.08 -1.08 4.03
C LEU A 108 -5.01 -0.60 5.01
N SER A 109 -4.59 -1.50 5.89
CA SER A 109 -3.35 -1.33 6.66
C SER A 109 -2.19 -1.79 5.78
N LEU A 110 -1.36 -0.84 5.34
CA LEU A 110 -0.24 -1.07 4.43
C LEU A 110 0.91 -1.74 5.18
N ASN A 111 1.14 -3.03 4.88
CA ASN A 111 2.18 -3.82 5.53
C ASN A 111 3.56 -3.59 4.88
N PHE A 112 4.50 -3.07 5.66
CA PHE A 112 5.88 -2.81 5.21
C PHE A 112 6.91 -3.86 5.68
N HIS A 113 6.52 -4.87 6.47
CA HIS A 113 7.45 -5.92 6.95
C HIS A 113 8.23 -6.59 5.81
N THR A 114 7.54 -6.90 4.71
CA THR A 114 8.14 -7.51 3.51
C THR A 114 9.14 -6.60 2.78
N ILE A 115 9.11 -5.30 3.06
CA ILE A 115 10.05 -4.32 2.50
C ILE A 115 11.25 -4.10 3.40
N VAL A 116 11.00 -3.98 4.72
CA VAL A 116 11.94 -3.38 5.66
C VAL A 116 12.74 -4.43 6.42
N ASP A 117 12.09 -5.46 6.93
CA ASP A 117 12.64 -6.25 8.04
C ASP A 117 12.77 -7.74 7.74
N LEU A 118 12.09 -8.25 6.72
CA LEU A 118 12.01 -9.69 6.48
C LEU A 118 13.02 -10.19 5.43
N PRO A 119 13.84 -11.22 5.75
CA PRO A 119 14.64 -11.92 4.75
C PRO A 119 13.77 -12.50 3.64
N TRP A 120 14.23 -12.43 2.39
CA TRP A 120 13.53 -13.04 1.24
C TRP A 120 13.70 -14.57 1.23
N ARG A 121 13.07 -15.24 2.20
CA ARG A 121 13.08 -16.69 2.43
C ARG A 121 11.64 -17.18 2.53
N ALA A 122 11.31 -18.24 1.79
CA ALA A 122 9.94 -18.75 1.70
C ALA A 122 9.31 -19.04 3.07
N ARG A 123 10.08 -19.60 4.02
CA ARG A 123 9.60 -19.90 5.37
C ARG A 123 9.24 -18.65 6.17
N GLU A 124 10.08 -17.62 6.11
CA GLU A 124 9.85 -16.35 6.80
C GLU A 124 8.61 -15.65 6.23
N LEU A 125 8.51 -15.58 4.91
CA LEU A 125 7.36 -14.99 4.22
C LEU A 125 6.07 -15.75 4.54
N ALA A 126 6.09 -17.08 4.50
CA ALA A 126 4.93 -17.89 4.84
C ALA A 126 4.52 -17.73 6.31
N GLY A 127 5.48 -17.62 7.22
CA GLY A 127 5.23 -17.34 8.64
C GLY A 127 4.52 -16.01 8.86
N LEU A 128 5.04 -14.93 8.27
CA LEU A 128 4.43 -13.61 8.34
C LEU A 128 3.01 -13.60 7.74
N VAL A 129 2.84 -14.24 6.58
CA VAL A 129 1.52 -14.34 5.93
C VAL A 129 0.52 -15.07 6.84
N ALA A 130 0.90 -16.24 7.36
CA ALA A 130 0.04 -17.03 8.23
C ALA A 130 -0.31 -16.28 9.53
N GLU A 131 0.65 -15.55 10.11
CA GLU A 131 0.42 -14.76 11.31
C GLU A 131 -0.59 -13.64 11.07
N ILE A 132 -0.39 -12.84 10.03
CA ILE A 132 -1.30 -11.74 9.69
C ILE A 132 -2.68 -12.27 9.30
N GLU A 133 -2.77 -13.36 8.52
CA GLU A 133 -4.06 -13.94 8.16
C GLU A 133 -4.83 -14.47 9.38
N ARG A 134 -4.11 -15.03 10.37
CA ARG A 134 -4.68 -15.49 11.64
C ARG A 134 -5.17 -14.34 12.52
N LEU A 135 -4.43 -13.23 12.55
CA LEU A 135 -4.75 -12.06 13.37
C LEU A 135 -5.78 -11.13 12.73
N ALA A 136 -5.81 -11.05 11.40
CA ALA A 136 -6.63 -10.11 10.67
C ALA A 136 -8.14 -10.42 10.86
N PRO A 137 -8.95 -9.42 11.24
CA PRO A 137 -10.38 -9.62 11.45
C PRO A 137 -11.08 -10.05 10.14
N PRO A 138 -12.32 -10.60 10.20
CA PRO A 138 -13.02 -11.11 9.02
C PRO A 138 -13.12 -10.12 7.85
N HIS A 139 -13.34 -8.84 8.16
CA HIS A 139 -13.49 -7.74 7.20
C HIS A 139 -12.16 -7.19 6.66
N ALA A 140 -11.03 -7.49 7.32
CA ALA A 140 -9.75 -6.96 6.92
C ALA A 140 -9.27 -7.54 5.59
N TRP A 141 -8.59 -6.69 4.82
CA TRP A 141 -7.93 -7.06 3.59
C TRP A 141 -6.42 -6.81 3.69
N PRO A 142 -5.63 -7.80 4.17
CA PRO A 142 -4.19 -7.66 4.26
C PRO A 142 -3.55 -7.28 2.92
N SER A 143 -2.64 -6.31 2.96
CA SER A 143 -1.87 -5.86 1.81
C SER A 143 -0.42 -6.35 1.92
N TRP A 144 0.23 -6.54 0.77
CA TRP A 144 1.63 -7.01 0.69
C TRP A 144 2.40 -6.10 -0.24
N ILE A 145 3.41 -5.40 0.31
CA ILE A 145 4.15 -4.37 -0.42
C ILE A 145 5.59 -4.84 -0.58
N LEU A 146 6.12 -4.74 -1.80
CA LEU A 146 7.50 -5.17 -2.09
C LEU A 146 8.45 -3.98 -2.29
N SER A 147 7.93 -2.83 -2.69
CA SER A 147 8.73 -1.62 -2.93
C SER A 147 7.92 -0.36 -2.62
N ASN A 148 8.62 0.69 -2.18
CA ASN A 148 8.12 2.05 -2.09
C ASN A 148 9.23 3.03 -2.52
N HIS A 149 9.01 4.32 -2.30
CA HIS A 149 9.95 5.37 -2.67
C HIS A 149 11.03 5.66 -1.60
N ASP A 150 10.84 5.17 -0.37
CA ASP A 150 11.76 5.39 0.76
C ASP A 150 12.86 4.33 0.87
N LYS A 151 12.64 3.17 0.26
CA LYS A 151 13.60 2.05 0.25
C LYS A 151 14.18 1.85 -1.14
N SER A 152 15.43 1.40 -1.19
CA SER A 152 16.06 1.01 -2.45
C SER A 152 15.20 -0.01 -3.21
N ARG A 153 15.27 0.05 -4.55
CA ARG A 153 14.42 -0.76 -5.43
C ARG A 153 14.50 -2.23 -5.06
N PHE A 154 13.35 -2.91 -5.05
CA PHE A 154 13.25 -4.31 -4.66
C PHE A 154 14.29 -5.25 -5.32
N PRO A 155 14.55 -5.20 -6.65
CA PRO A 155 15.57 -6.05 -7.27
C PRO A 155 17.00 -5.77 -6.79
N THR A 156 17.29 -4.55 -6.33
CA THR A 156 18.58 -4.18 -5.74
C THR A 156 18.73 -4.75 -4.33
N ARG A 157 17.63 -4.84 -3.56
CA ARG A 157 17.65 -5.40 -2.20
C ARG A 157 17.76 -6.92 -2.17
N ILE A 158 16.96 -7.60 -3.00
CA ILE A 158 16.82 -9.05 -2.93
C ILE A 158 17.53 -9.80 -4.07
N GLY A 159 18.04 -9.10 -5.06
CA GLY A 159 18.62 -9.69 -6.27
C GLY A 159 17.59 -9.92 -7.39
N ARG A 160 18.03 -9.68 -8.64
CA ARG A 160 17.18 -9.75 -9.84
C ARG A 160 16.46 -11.09 -10.07
N PRO A 161 17.06 -12.27 -9.82
CA PRO A 161 16.38 -13.55 -10.01
C PRO A 161 15.15 -13.70 -9.12
N PHE A 162 15.26 -13.29 -7.85
CA PHE A 162 14.18 -13.37 -6.88
C PHE A 162 13.08 -12.34 -7.15
N ALA A 163 13.43 -11.15 -7.64
CA ALA A 163 12.43 -10.17 -8.09
C ALA A 163 11.54 -10.69 -9.22
N ARG A 164 12.09 -11.49 -10.15
CA ARG A 164 11.29 -12.15 -11.20
C ARG A 164 10.34 -13.22 -10.64
N GLN A 165 10.72 -13.90 -9.55
CA GLN A 165 9.84 -14.84 -8.87
C GLN A 165 8.70 -14.11 -8.14
N ALA A 166 9.01 -13.00 -7.46
CA ALA A 166 8.00 -12.19 -6.78
C ALA A 166 6.94 -11.64 -7.76
N ASN A 167 7.37 -11.13 -8.93
CA ASN A 167 6.43 -10.68 -9.97
C ASN A 167 5.52 -11.83 -10.45
N ARG A 168 6.02 -13.06 -10.55
CA ARG A 168 5.20 -14.22 -10.92
C ARG A 168 4.17 -14.57 -9.85
N LEU A 169 4.55 -14.52 -8.57
CA LEU A 169 3.61 -14.72 -7.45
C LEU A 169 2.50 -13.67 -7.45
N GLN A 170 2.85 -12.40 -7.72
CA GLN A 170 1.88 -11.32 -7.84
C GLN A 170 0.83 -11.59 -8.93
N HIS A 171 1.28 -11.94 -10.14
CA HIS A 171 0.37 -12.17 -11.26
C HIS A 171 -0.48 -13.43 -11.09
N ALA A 172 0.06 -14.48 -10.45
CA ALA A 172 -0.67 -15.71 -10.16
C ALA A 172 -1.83 -15.48 -9.17
N SER A 173 -1.69 -14.54 -8.24
CA SER A 173 -2.77 -14.22 -7.29
C SER A 173 -3.83 -13.26 -7.82
N SER A 174 -3.62 -12.66 -8.99
CA SER A 174 -4.58 -11.77 -9.67
C SER A 174 -5.51 -12.46 -10.69
N VAL A 175 -5.35 -13.77 -10.94
CA VAL A 175 -6.20 -14.53 -11.89
C VAL A 175 -7.27 -15.35 -11.15
N THR A 176 -8.50 -14.85 -11.23
CA THR A 176 -9.86 -15.44 -11.03
C THR A 176 -10.04 -16.81 -10.35
N GLY A 177 -10.94 -16.85 -9.36
CA GLY A 177 -11.88 -17.98 -9.18
C GLY A 177 -13.26 -17.62 -9.78
N PRO A 178 -14.04 -18.59 -10.28
CA PRO A 178 -15.36 -18.34 -10.85
C PRO A 178 -16.37 -17.93 -9.77
N ALA A 179 -17.33 -17.09 -10.16
CA ALA A 179 -18.46 -16.70 -9.33
C ALA A 179 -19.24 -17.95 -8.90
N GLY A 180 -19.41 -18.17 -7.59
CA GLY A 180 -20.35 -19.17 -7.07
C GLY A 180 -19.78 -20.34 -6.26
N SER A 181 -18.69 -20.19 -5.50
CA SER A 181 -18.41 -21.15 -4.41
C SER A 181 -18.05 -20.44 -3.10
N SER A 182 -18.90 -20.64 -2.10
CA SER A 182 -18.73 -20.20 -0.71
C SER A 182 -17.64 -21.02 -0.02
N ARG A 183 -16.38 -20.72 -0.31
CA ARG A 183 -15.25 -21.09 0.55
C ARG A 183 -14.24 -19.97 0.51
N SER A 184 -14.07 -19.33 1.67
CA SER A 184 -12.97 -18.45 2.07
C SER A 184 -11.72 -18.64 1.20
N ARG A 185 -11.59 -17.84 0.15
CA ARG A 185 -10.32 -17.63 -0.56
C ARG A 185 -10.01 -16.16 -0.43
N ARG A 186 -9.36 -15.80 0.68
CA ARG A 186 -8.62 -14.54 0.77
C ARG A 186 -7.53 -14.63 -0.29
N SER A 187 -7.81 -14.11 -1.49
CA SER A 187 -6.81 -14.08 -2.56
C SER A 187 -5.71 -13.12 -2.11
N LEU A 188 -4.49 -13.62 -1.91
CA LEU A 188 -3.29 -12.83 -1.61
C LEU A 188 -3.07 -11.78 -2.72
N ARG A 189 -3.62 -10.58 -2.61
CA ARG A 189 -3.40 -9.55 -3.63
C ARG A 189 -2.11 -8.81 -3.29
N TRP A 190 -1.07 -9.10 -4.05
CA TRP A 190 0.21 -8.38 -4.01
C TRP A 190 0.06 -7.07 -4.80
N CYS A 191 0.19 -5.94 -4.13
CA CYS A 191 0.14 -4.62 -4.77
C CYS A 191 1.56 -4.20 -5.19
N PHE A 192 1.72 -3.84 -6.46
CA PHE A 192 2.94 -3.18 -6.96
C PHE A 192 2.51 -1.93 -7.70
N GLY A 193 2.96 -0.78 -7.20
CA GLY A 193 2.71 0.54 -7.76
C GLY A 193 3.59 1.54 -7.04
N TRP A 194 3.99 2.60 -7.75
CA TRP A 194 4.66 3.76 -7.14
C TRP A 194 3.69 4.44 -6.17
N LEU A 195 3.73 4.05 -4.89
CA LEU A 195 2.92 4.63 -3.81
C LEU A 195 3.42 6.02 -3.35
N SER A 196 4.00 6.83 -4.24
CA SER A 196 4.28 8.25 -3.96
C SER A 196 3.24 9.19 -4.61
N GLU A 197 2.52 8.74 -5.63
CA GLU A 197 1.41 9.49 -6.24
C GLU A 197 0.22 8.54 -6.38
N VAL A 198 -0.61 8.50 -5.35
CA VAL A 198 -2.00 8.07 -5.50
C VAL A 198 -2.83 9.33 -5.29
N VAL A 199 -2.87 10.17 -6.33
CA VAL A 199 -4.16 10.70 -6.75
C VAL A 199 -4.81 9.50 -7.42
N LEU A 200 -5.87 8.95 -6.84
CA LEU A 200 -6.74 8.04 -7.58
C LEU A 200 -7.42 8.92 -8.62
N ASP A 201 -6.78 8.99 -9.79
CA ASP A 201 -7.15 9.88 -10.88
C ASP A 201 -8.25 9.19 -11.67
N GLY A 202 -9.48 9.70 -11.51
CA GLY A 202 -10.58 9.38 -12.40
C GLY A 202 -10.19 9.72 -13.83
N LEU A 203 -10.47 8.80 -14.77
CA LEU A 203 -10.15 8.83 -16.20
C LEU A 203 -10.73 10.00 -17.03
N ARG A 204 -10.91 11.21 -16.50
CA ARG A 204 -11.58 12.32 -17.21
C ARG A 204 -11.06 13.70 -16.82
N ASN A 205 -9.84 14.07 -17.17
CA ASN A 205 -9.39 15.45 -17.53
C ASN A 205 -7.99 15.82 -17.02
N GLY A 206 -6.95 15.14 -17.52
CA GLY A 206 -5.82 15.78 -18.20
C GLY A 206 -4.94 16.85 -17.53
N HIS A 207 -5.02 17.14 -16.24
CA HIS A 207 -4.12 18.11 -15.59
C HIS A 207 -3.63 17.65 -14.21
N SER A 208 -2.34 17.29 -14.14
CA SER A 208 -1.61 17.02 -12.91
C SER A 208 -0.77 18.24 -12.48
N VAL A 209 -0.87 18.61 -11.20
CA VAL A 209 0.06 19.53 -10.53
C VAL A 209 0.83 18.74 -9.49
N SER A 210 2.08 18.40 -9.78
CA SER A 210 3.00 17.75 -8.85
C SER A 210 3.88 18.78 -8.16
N VAL A 211 3.89 18.80 -6.82
CA VAL A 211 4.93 19.48 -6.04
C VAL A 211 5.99 18.43 -5.68
N ALA A 212 7.12 18.47 -6.38
CA ALA A 212 8.24 17.56 -6.16
C ALA A 212 9.20 18.11 -5.09
N VAL A 213 9.54 17.29 -4.10
CA VAL A 213 10.71 17.51 -3.24
C VAL A 213 11.78 16.47 -3.63
N SER A 214 12.94 17.00 -4.05
CA SER A 214 14.25 16.37 -4.36
C SER A 214 14.62 15.19 -3.44
N GLY A 215 15.35 14.11 -3.79
CA GLY A 215 16.08 13.68 -4.99
C GLY A 215 16.96 12.46 -4.59
N GLY A 216 16.60 11.24 -5.02
CA GLY A 216 17.29 10.00 -4.63
C GLY A 216 17.09 8.85 -5.65
N PRO A 217 17.85 7.74 -5.60
CA PRO A 217 17.92 6.74 -6.67
C PRO A 217 16.60 6.01 -6.98
N CYS A 218 15.68 5.96 -6.02
CA CYS A 218 14.33 5.46 -6.25
C CYS A 218 13.43 6.45 -6.98
N ARG A 219 13.68 7.76 -6.83
CA ARG A 219 12.91 8.87 -7.41
C ARG A 219 13.37 9.26 -8.83
N ARG A 220 14.04 8.35 -9.57
CA ARG A 220 14.37 8.58 -10.98
C ARG A 220 13.09 8.57 -11.81
N PRO A 221 12.96 9.44 -12.85
CA PRO A 221 11.84 9.42 -13.77
C PRO A 221 11.58 8.00 -14.28
N ALA A 222 10.31 7.63 -14.44
CA ALA A 222 9.96 6.38 -15.09
C ALA A 222 10.63 6.34 -16.47
N GLY A 223 11.45 5.33 -16.73
CA GLY A 223 12.01 5.13 -18.06
C GLY A 223 10.88 4.84 -19.04
N ALA A 224 10.72 5.67 -20.07
CA ALA A 224 9.81 5.40 -21.17
C ALA A 224 10.29 4.13 -21.89
N GLY A 225 9.66 2.99 -21.62
CA GLY A 225 10.18 1.71 -22.08
C GLY A 225 9.21 0.55 -21.91
N SER A 226 8.11 0.58 -22.66
CA SER A 226 7.63 -0.51 -23.53
C SER A 226 6.19 -0.24 -23.93
N ALA A 227 5.99 0.18 -25.18
CA ALA A 227 4.67 0.17 -25.79
C ALA A 227 4.10 -1.25 -25.73
N CYS A 228 2.85 -1.35 -25.26
CA CYS A 228 2.07 -2.57 -25.25
C CYS A 228 2.02 -3.16 -26.68
N PRO A 229 2.35 -4.45 -26.91
CA PRO A 229 2.14 -5.03 -28.22
C PRO A 229 0.63 -5.14 -28.45
N ARG A 230 0.10 -4.33 -29.38
CA ARG A 230 -1.26 -4.46 -29.89
C ARG A 230 -1.43 -5.89 -30.41
N SER A 231 -2.47 -6.55 -29.93
CA SER A 231 -2.95 -7.85 -30.39
C SER A 231 -3.03 -7.90 -31.92
N ALA A 232 -2.19 -8.72 -32.55
CA ALA A 232 -2.35 -9.08 -33.96
C ALA A 232 -3.59 -9.96 -34.10
N ALA A 233 -4.70 -9.36 -34.54
CA ALA A 233 -5.88 -10.09 -34.95
C ALA A 233 -5.53 -10.96 -36.16
N ARG A 234 -5.59 -12.28 -35.96
CA ARG A 234 -5.34 -13.30 -36.98
C ARG A 234 -6.54 -13.38 -37.92
N ALA A 235 -6.57 -12.53 -38.96
CA ALA A 235 -7.55 -12.64 -40.03
C ALA A 235 -7.23 -13.85 -40.92
N ARG A 236 -8.07 -14.89 -40.82
CA ARG A 236 -8.09 -16.01 -41.78
C ARG A 236 -8.57 -15.46 -43.13
N ARG A 237 -7.71 -15.46 -44.15
CA ARG A 237 -8.11 -15.29 -45.55
C ARG A 237 -7.99 -16.65 -46.25
N GLY A 238 -9.12 -17.19 -46.70
CA GLY A 238 -9.17 -18.36 -47.58
C GLY A 238 -8.70 -18.02 -49.00
N PRO A 239 -8.38 -19.03 -49.83
CA PRO A 239 -7.81 -18.82 -51.15
C PRO A 239 -8.85 -18.29 -52.16
N PRO A 240 -8.43 -17.51 -53.17
CA PRO A 240 -9.33 -16.95 -54.17
C PRO A 240 -9.77 -18.01 -55.18
N ARG A 241 -11.06 -18.00 -55.54
CA ARG A 241 -11.60 -18.72 -56.70
C ARG A 241 -11.26 -17.95 -57.98
N ALA A 242 -10.76 -18.69 -58.97
CA ALA A 242 -10.51 -18.23 -60.33
C ALA A 242 -11.81 -18.09 -61.13
N GLY A 243 -11.85 -17.09 -62.00
CA GLY A 243 -12.89 -16.86 -63.01
C GLY A 243 -12.44 -15.73 -63.94
N THR A 244 -11.89 -16.12 -65.08
CA THR A 244 -11.41 -15.30 -66.21
C THR A 244 -12.56 -15.07 -67.22
N PRO A 245 -12.31 -14.30 -68.30
CA PRO A 245 -12.22 -12.84 -68.40
C PRO A 245 -13.58 -12.16 -68.63
#